data_AF-A0A9X6U5Y1-F1
#
_entry.id   AF-A0A9X6U5Y1-F1
#
_cell.length_a   1.000
_cell.length_b   1.000
_cell.length_c   1.000
_cell.angle_alpha   90.00
_cell.angle_beta   90.00
_cell.angle_gamma   90.00
#
_symmetry.space_group_name_H-M   'P 1'
#
loop_
_entity.id
_entity.type
_entity.pdbx_description
1 polymer ?
#
loop_
_entity_poly.entity_id
_entity_poly.type
_entity_poly.pdbx_seq_one_letter_code
_entity_poly.pdbx_strand_id
1 'polypeptide(L)'
;MVSLSTLLAFALVLLSMVCSPGPILIYLISRSITQGRMAGFIFLLSIMLGFVIHINEATLVFTQKSVVYETTRFVNGFNRKMSIVFFAARLNSFFVTLQ
;
A
#
# COMPACT_ATOMS: atom_id res chain seq x y z
N MET A 1 -36.35 -5.65 5.05
CA MET A 1 -35.89 -6.17 6.37
C MET A 1 -34.76 -7.13 6.11
N VAL A 2 -33.69 -7.11 6.93
CA VAL A 2 -32.56 -8.04 6.76
C VAL A 2 -33.09 -9.47 6.92
N SER A 3 -32.79 -10.35 5.97
CA SER A 3 -33.24 -11.73 6.03
C SER A 3 -32.45 -12.50 7.10
N LEU A 4 -33.11 -13.45 7.79
CA LEU A 4 -32.46 -14.28 8.81
C LEU A 4 -31.23 -15.04 8.24
N SER A 5 -31.28 -15.44 6.98
CA SER A 5 -30.17 -16.09 6.29
C SER A 5 -28.93 -15.21 6.18
N THR A 6 -29.10 -13.92 5.91
CA THR A 6 -28.01 -12.93 5.86
C THR A 6 -27.39 -12.73 7.24
N LEU A 7 -28.21 -12.72 8.29
CA LEU A 7 -27.75 -12.57 9.67
C LEU A 7 -26.92 -13.77 10.13
N LEU A 8 -27.36 -15.00 9.79
CA LEU A 8 -26.64 -16.24 10.13
C LEU A 8 -25.30 -16.34 9.40
N ALA A 9 -25.26 -16.02 8.10
CA ALA A 9 -24.01 -16.00 7.35
C ALA A 9 -23.02 -14.96 7.92
N PHE A 10 -23.52 -13.78 8.29
CA PHE A 10 -22.70 -12.75 8.93
C PHE A 10 -22.17 -13.19 10.30
N ALA A 11 -23.01 -13.80 11.13
CA ALA A 11 -22.61 -14.32 12.44
C ALA A 11 -21.49 -15.37 12.34
N LEU A 12 -21.57 -16.27 11.36
CA LEU A 12 -20.53 -17.28 11.11
C LEU A 12 -19.19 -16.65 10.69
N VAL A 13 -19.23 -15.62 9.83
CA VAL A 13 -18.01 -14.89 9.42
C VAL A 13 -17.40 -14.10 10.57
N LEU A 14 -18.22 -13.45 11.40
CA LEU A 14 -17.72 -12.75 12.58
C LEU A 14 -17.12 -13.72 13.60
N LEU A 15 -17.73 -14.89 13.79
CA LEU A 15 -17.23 -15.92 14.71
C LEU A 15 -15.84 -16.41 14.28
N SER A 16 -15.62 -16.66 12.99
CA SER A 16 -14.31 -17.08 12.50
C SER A 16 -13.25 -15.98 12.67
N MET A 17 -13.62 -14.72 12.48
CA MET A 17 -12.76 -13.55 12.73
C MET A 17 -12.36 -13.41 14.20
N VAL A 18 -13.30 -13.62 15.13
CA VAL A 18 -13.04 -13.56 16.58
C VAL A 18 -12.21 -14.74 17.08
N CYS A 19 -12.38 -15.93 16.50
CA CYS A 19 -11.64 -17.12 16.91
C CYS A 19 -10.14 -17.05 16.56
N SER A 20 -9.76 -16.25 15.56
CA SER A 20 -8.36 -16.06 15.17
C SER A 20 -7.91 -14.61 15.37
N PRO A 21 -7.86 -14.12 16.62
CA PRO A 21 -7.33 -12.80 16.88
C PRO A 21 -5.84 -12.77 16.49
N GLY A 22 -5.40 -11.72 15.79
CA GLY A 22 -4.01 -11.59 15.38
C GLY A 22 -3.05 -11.50 16.58
N PRO A 23 -1.73 -11.73 16.38
CA PRO A 23 -0.73 -11.75 17.45
C PRO A 23 -0.70 -10.46 18.28
N ILE A 24 -0.98 -9.31 17.65
CA ILE A 24 -1.03 -8.00 18.32
C ILE A 24 -2.17 -7.92 19.35
N LEU A 25 -3.33 -8.52 19.04
CA LEU A 25 -4.50 -8.52 19.91
C LEU A 25 -4.35 -9.53 21.05
N ILE A 26 -3.77 -10.71 20.77
CA ILE A 26 -3.46 -11.71 21.79
C ILE A 26 -2.52 -11.10 22.84
N TYR A 27 -1.47 -10.41 22.40
CA TYR A 27 -0.53 -9.75 23.30
C TYR A 27 -1.21 -8.64 24.14
N LEU A 28 -2.06 -7.82 23.51
CA LEU A 28 -2.83 -6.78 24.19
C LEU A 28 -3.73 -7.35 25.30
N ILE A 29 -4.45 -8.44 25.00
CA ILE A 29 -5.34 -9.11 25.95
C ILE A 29 -4.51 -9.69 27.11
N SER A 30 -3.41 -10.38 26.82
CA SER A 30 -2.50 -10.92 27.83
C SER A 30 -1.98 -9.81 28.76
N ARG A 31 -1.55 -8.68 28.19
CA ARG A 31 -1.05 -7.54 28.96
C ARG A 31 -2.15 -6.89 29.81
N SER A 32 -3.37 -6.79 29.28
CA SER A 32 -4.51 -6.22 29.99
C SER A 32 -4.97 -7.10 31.17
N ILE A 33 -4.86 -8.43 31.03
CA ILE A 33 -5.19 -9.38 32.10
C ILE A 33 -4.10 -9.40 33.17
N THR A 34 -2.83 -9.46 32.79
CA THR A 34 -1.70 -9.62 33.73
C THR A 34 -1.31 -8.31 34.44
N GLN A 35 -1.36 -7.17 33.74
CA GLN A 35 -0.89 -5.87 34.24
C GLN A 35 -2.05 -4.89 34.52
N GLY A 36 -3.30 -5.33 34.33
CA GLY A 36 -4.50 -4.54 34.56
C GLY A 36 -4.91 -3.65 33.39
N ARG A 37 -6.10 -3.04 33.53
CA ARG A 37 -6.76 -2.29 32.44
C ARG A 37 -5.94 -1.08 31.97
N MET A 38 -5.24 -0.39 32.86
CA MET A 38 -4.41 0.76 32.48
C MET A 38 -3.23 0.38 31.59
N ALA A 39 -2.62 -0.79 31.80
CA ALA A 39 -1.54 -1.28 30.94
C ALA A 39 -2.02 -1.55 29.50
N GLY A 40 -3.26 -2.02 29.35
CA GLY A 40 -3.93 -2.15 28.06
C GLY A 40 -4.12 -0.79 27.35
N PHE A 41 -4.60 0.23 28.08
CA PHE A 41 -4.77 1.58 27.52
C PHE A 41 -3.45 2.23 27.09
N ILE A 42 -2.39 2.09 27.89
CA ILE A 42 -1.07 2.63 27.54
C ILE A 42 -0.53 1.96 26.26
N PHE A 43 -0.73 0.64 26.12
CA PHE A 43 -0.34 -0.09 24.93
C PHE A 43 -1.14 0.32 23.68
N LEU A 44 -2.47 0.47 23.82
CA LEU A 44 -3.33 1.00 22.76
C LEU A 44 -2.88 2.38 22.30
N LEU A 45 -2.61 3.28 23.26
CA LEU A 45 -2.17 4.65 22.95
C LEU A 45 -0.84 4.63 22.19
N SER A 46 0.08 3.75 22.59
CA SER A 46 1.37 3.58 21.94
C SER A 46 1.23 3.10 20.49
N ILE A 47 0.35 2.14 20.23
CA ILE A 47 0.05 1.67 18.87
C ILE A 47 -0.54 2.81 18.02
N MET A 48 -1.53 3.53 18.55
CA MET A 48 -2.18 4.63 17.82
C MET A 48 -1.17 5.73 17.46
N LEU A 49 -0.30 6.12 18.39
CA LEU A 49 0.77 7.09 18.14
C LEU A 49 1.74 6.60 17.08
N GLY A 50 2.17 5.33 17.15
CA GLY A 50 3.03 4.72 16.13
C GLY A 50 2.38 4.72 14.74
N PHE A 51 1.09 4.42 14.65
CA PHE A 51 0.34 4.47 13.40
C PHE A 51 0.28 5.89 12.82
N VAL A 52 0.03 6.91 13.64
CA VAL A 52 -0.01 8.31 13.16
C VAL A 52 1.33 8.72 12.57
N ILE A 53 2.43 8.43 13.27
CA ILE A 53 3.78 8.74 12.76
C ILE A 53 4.05 7.98 11.46
N HIS A 54 3.74 6.69 11.42
CA HIS A 54 3.96 5.86 10.23
C HIS A 54 3.14 6.31 9.02
N ILE A 55 1.88 6.70 9.21
CA ILE A 55 1.02 7.22 8.13
C ILE A 55 1.57 8.55 7.61
N ASN A 56 2.05 9.43 8.48
CA ASN A 56 2.68 10.68 8.08
C ASN A 56 3.95 10.42 7.26
N GLU A 57 4.84 9.55 7.74
CA GLU A 57 6.05 9.14 6.99
C GLU A 57 5.68 8.51 5.63
N ALA A 58 4.71 7.60 5.61
CA ALA A 58 4.24 6.97 4.38
C ALA A 58 3.70 8.00 3.38
N THR A 59 2.96 9.00 3.86
CA THR A 59 2.42 10.09 3.03
C THR A 59 3.53 10.95 2.44
N LEU A 60 4.56 11.27 3.24
CA LEU A 60 5.73 12.00 2.77
C LEU A 60 6.48 11.21 1.70
N VAL A 61 6.78 9.93 1.96
CA VAL A 61 7.46 9.05 0.99
C VAL A 61 6.65 8.89 -0.29
N PHE A 62 5.33 8.75 -0.19
CA PHE A 62 4.45 8.66 -1.35
C PHE A 62 4.51 9.93 -2.21
N THR A 63 4.50 11.10 -1.58
CA THR A 63 4.62 12.39 -2.27
C THR A 63 5.96 12.52 -2.99
N GLN A 64 7.07 12.17 -2.30
CA GLN A 64 8.40 12.17 -2.89
C GLN A 64 8.49 11.22 -4.09
N LYS A 65 7.96 10.00 -3.95
CA LYS A 65 7.91 9.02 -5.04
C LYS A 65 7.11 9.56 -6.22
N SER A 66 5.95 10.17 -6.00
CA SER A 66 5.11 10.74 -7.07
C SER A 66 5.91 11.72 -7.94
N VAL A 67 6.66 12.63 -7.31
CA VAL A 67 7.51 13.61 -8.01
C VAL A 67 8.62 12.91 -8.81
N VAL A 68 9.28 11.90 -8.23
CA VAL A 68 10.34 11.14 -8.93
C VAL A 68 9.76 10.32 -10.11
N TYR A 69 8.55 9.78 -9.98
CA TYR A 69 7.90 9.07 -11.08
C TYR A 69 7.59 9.99 -12.25
N GLU A 70 7.16 11.23 -11.99
CA GLU A 70 6.88 12.21 -13.05
C GLU A 70 8.13 12.61 -13.82
N THR A 71 9.24 12.88 -13.12
CA THR A 71 10.52 13.23 -13.78
C THR A 71 11.04 12.06 -14.60
N THR A 72 11.00 10.85 -14.04
CA THR A 72 11.47 9.63 -14.72
C THR A 72 10.59 9.27 -15.92
N ARG A 73 9.27 9.46 -15.82
CA ARG A 73 8.32 9.28 -16.93
C ARG A 73 8.63 10.23 -18.09
N PHE A 74 8.88 11.51 -17.80
CA PHE A 74 9.15 12.50 -18.84
C PHE A 74 10.47 12.20 -19.57
N VAL A 75 11.54 11.92 -18.82
CA VAL A 75 12.85 11.58 -19.38
C VAL A 75 12.77 10.32 -20.25
N ASN A 76 12.11 9.26 -19.77
CA ASN A 76 11.95 8.04 -20.55
C ASN A 76 11.05 8.23 -21.79
N GLY A 77 10.03 9.09 -21.71
CA GLY A 77 9.18 9.45 -22.84
C GLY A 77 9.95 10.18 -23.94
N PHE A 78 10.82 11.13 -23.56
CA PHE A 78 11.70 11.83 -24.48
C PHE A 78 12.73 10.88 -25.13
N ASN A 79 13.38 10.04 -24.33
CA ASN A 79 14.37 9.08 -24.82
C ASN A 79 13.74 8.07 -25.82
N ARG A 80 12.52 7.60 -25.56
CA ARG A 80 11.77 6.76 -26.53
C ARG A 80 11.49 7.48 -27.84
N LYS A 81 11.07 8.76 -27.81
CA LYS A 81 10.82 9.53 -29.05
C LYS A 81 12.10 9.72 -29.86
N MET A 82 13.21 10.10 -29.22
CA MET A 82 14.50 10.24 -29.90
C MET A 82 14.98 8.91 -30.50
N SER A 83 14.86 7.80 -29.76
CA SER A 83 15.21 6.46 -30.26
C SER A 83 14.42 6.08 -31.51
N ILE A 84 13.11 6.37 -31.57
CA ILE A 84 12.27 6.12 -32.74
C ILE A 84 12.71 7.01 -33.93
N VAL A 85 13.01 8.28 -33.70
CA VAL A 85 13.46 9.20 -34.77
C VAL A 85 14.82 8.77 -35.33
N PHE A 86 15.77 8.41 -34.46
CA PHE A 86 17.07 7.88 -34.89
C PHE A 86 16.93 6.56 -35.65
N PHE A 87 16.04 5.67 -35.20
CA PHE A 87 15.75 4.41 -35.91
C PHE A 87 15.11 4.66 -37.28
N ALA A 88 14.15 5.57 -37.37
CA ALA A 88 13.52 5.96 -38.63
C ALA A 88 14.53 6.61 -39.60
N ALA A 89 15.41 7.49 -39.09
CA ALA A 89 16.49 8.08 -39.88
C ALA A 89 17.48 7.01 -40.38
N ARG A 90 17.84 6.04 -39.53
CA ARG A 90 18.70 4.91 -39.90
C ARG A 90 18.08 4.05 -40.99
N LEU A 91 16.78 3.77 -40.92
CA LEU A 91 16.05 3.04 -41.96
C LEU A 91 16.02 3.83 -43.27
N ASN A 92 15.75 5.14 -43.22
CA ASN A 92 15.69 5.97 -44.42
C ASN A 92 17.04 5.99 -45.17
N SER A 93 18.16 6.10 -44.45
CA SER A 93 19.50 6.01 -45.05
C SER A 93 19.79 4.64 -45.68
N PHE A 94 19.27 3.56 -45.11
CA PHE A 94 19.41 2.21 -45.67
C PHE A 94 18.66 2.07 -47.00
N PHE A 95 17.42 2.56 -47.09
CA PHE A 95 16.64 2.52 -48.33
C PHE A 95 17.27 3.37 -49.45
N VAL A 96 17.81 4.56 -49.12
CA VAL A 96 18.50 5.43 -50.10
C VAL A 96 19.78 4.77 -50.66
N THR A 97 20.43 3.87 -49.91
CA THR A 97 21.63 3.17 -50.39
C THR A 97 21.30 1.98 -51.29
N LEU A 98 20.05 1.50 -51.27
CA LEU A 98 19.59 0.34 -52.05
C LEU A 98 18.89 0.71 -53.37
N GLN A 99 18.64 2.00 -53.62
CA GLN A 99 18.13 2.54 -54.89
C GLN A 99 19.28 3.10 -55.73
#